data_AF-A0A563DIF1-F1
#
_entry.id   AF-A0A563DIF1-F1
#
_cell.length_a   1.000
_cell.length_b   1.000
_cell.length_c   1.000
_cell.angle_alpha   90.00
_cell.angle_beta   90.00
_cell.angle_gamma   90.00
#
_symmetry.space_group_name_H-M   'P 1'
#
loop_
_entity.id
_entity.type
_entity.pdbx_description
1 polymer ?
#
loop_
_entity_poly.entity_id
_entity_poly.type
_entity_poly.pdbx_seq_one_letter_code
_entity_poly.pdbx_strand_id
1 'polypeptide(L)'
;MQLVPQKFSYIAYDAKQAKAHTVKSEAVSLSRRLVNPFQQYAMQASEDIYTKVPSSLYNHSLMEAGEYELKQAVKRQKQKRQNVFFMEAKTNKPDLRVGDTIKLKAWMPGHEIFKNGEVPLESYRILEIKHYQDVTEGYYNEVIAIPKDNEVPPYMDEDAFPACEEQSAIVTDNNDPEGMSRIRVQFPWQKAYGGQSPWIRSITPYAGSGKGMHVVPEIGEEVIVSFENGNAEKPVSLGAMFNGKGKSGHGGAGNYMKGLQTASGNKLLMNDQSGSVLLEDHGQTSMNFDGAGNSSLGTSTSHAITVGGTKEAPDGQAKLLMDNAGNITLKANTNITLEVGDNKISVNADGTITINGDKILSTAKTGFGVNGGEKVEISAANNHIAGTTKLDGGDVFVN
;
A
#
# COMPACT_ATOMS: atom_id res chain seq x y z
N MET A 1 -10.74 -45.65 16.44
CA MET A 1 -11.44 -44.46 15.92
C MET A 1 -10.76 -43.22 16.48
N GLN A 2 -10.52 -42.23 15.65
CA GLN A 2 -9.99 -40.93 16.04
C GLN A 2 -11.08 -39.88 15.83
N LEU A 3 -11.42 -39.11 16.86
CA LEU A 3 -12.48 -38.11 16.79
C LEU A 3 -11.87 -36.73 16.48
N VAL A 4 -12.48 -36.01 15.55
CA VAL A 4 -12.10 -34.64 15.15
C VAL A 4 -13.33 -33.76 14.87
N PRO A 5 -13.27 -32.43 15.03
CA PRO A 5 -14.41 -31.57 14.72
C PRO A 5 -14.79 -31.66 13.23
N GLN A 6 -15.96 -32.24 12.91
CA GLN A 6 -16.39 -32.39 11.52
C GLN A 6 -16.85 -31.07 10.89
N LYS A 7 -17.44 -30.19 11.71
CA LYS A 7 -17.79 -28.82 11.34
C LYS A 7 -16.64 -27.87 11.66
N PHE A 8 -16.32 -26.97 10.73
CA PHE A 8 -15.32 -25.91 10.92
C PHE A 8 -15.50 -24.80 9.89
N SER A 9 -14.79 -23.69 10.08
CA SER A 9 -14.71 -22.62 9.09
C SER A 9 -13.29 -22.09 8.96
N TYR A 10 -12.95 -21.64 7.76
CA TYR A 10 -11.74 -20.88 7.51
C TYR A 10 -12.06 -19.44 7.14
N ILE A 11 -11.23 -18.52 7.64
CA ILE A 11 -11.31 -17.09 7.39
C ILE A 11 -10.02 -16.66 6.71
N ALA A 12 -10.10 -15.84 5.67
CA ALA A 12 -8.93 -15.22 5.04
C ALA A 12 -9.28 -13.82 4.55
N TYR A 13 -8.27 -12.93 4.50
CA TYR A 13 -8.44 -11.56 4.01
C TYR A 13 -7.92 -11.45 2.57
N ASP A 14 -8.80 -11.06 1.65
CA ASP A 14 -8.46 -10.67 0.29
C ASP A 14 -8.14 -9.17 0.29
N ALA A 15 -6.86 -8.85 0.14
CA ALA A 15 -6.40 -7.47 0.14
C ALA A 15 -6.76 -6.71 -1.15
N LYS A 16 -6.99 -7.40 -2.27
CA LYS A 16 -7.38 -6.81 -3.55
C LYS A 16 -8.83 -6.35 -3.54
N GLN A 17 -9.71 -7.11 -2.89
CA GLN A 17 -11.12 -6.75 -2.70
C GLN A 17 -11.40 -6.02 -1.37
N ALA A 18 -10.37 -5.85 -0.53
CA ALA A 18 -10.49 -5.36 0.84
C ALA A 18 -11.57 -6.10 1.67
N LYS A 19 -11.66 -7.42 1.50
CA LYS A 19 -12.76 -8.24 2.02
C LYS A 19 -12.27 -9.46 2.79
N ALA A 20 -12.86 -9.71 3.95
CA ALA A 20 -12.70 -10.98 4.65
C ALA A 20 -13.67 -12.01 4.06
N HIS A 21 -13.14 -13.16 3.62
CA HIS A 21 -13.93 -14.31 3.22
C HIS A 21 -14.01 -15.30 4.37
N THR A 22 -15.17 -15.91 4.56
CA THR A 22 -15.37 -17.00 5.52
C THR A 22 -16.08 -18.14 4.81
N VAL A 23 -15.43 -19.31 4.76
CA VAL A 23 -16.02 -20.51 4.16
C VAL A 23 -16.25 -21.53 5.26
N LYS A 24 -17.50 -21.94 5.42
CA LYS A 24 -17.93 -22.99 6.34
C LYS A 24 -17.87 -24.35 5.67
N SER A 25 -17.44 -25.36 6.39
CA SER A 25 -17.36 -26.76 5.93
C SER A 25 -18.68 -27.30 5.40
N GLU A 26 -19.80 -26.83 5.94
CA GLU A 26 -21.16 -27.21 5.59
C GLU A 26 -21.57 -26.69 4.22
N ALA A 27 -21.02 -25.56 3.79
CA ALA A 27 -21.28 -24.96 2.48
C ALA A 27 -20.48 -25.64 1.34
N VAL A 28 -19.51 -26.50 1.68
CA VAL A 28 -18.65 -27.19 0.71
C VAL A 28 -19.07 -28.65 0.57
N SER A 29 -19.56 -29.02 -0.62
CA SER A 29 -19.89 -30.41 -0.93
C SER A 29 -18.65 -31.19 -1.37
N LEU A 30 -18.62 -32.48 -1.02
CA LEU A 30 -17.62 -33.42 -1.50
C LEU A 30 -18.18 -34.17 -2.71
N SER A 31 -17.33 -34.39 -3.72
CA SER A 31 -17.71 -35.06 -4.97
C SER A 31 -18.01 -36.55 -4.78
N ARG A 32 -17.37 -37.18 -3.79
CA ARG A 32 -17.52 -38.60 -3.48
C ARG A 32 -18.21 -38.79 -2.14
N ARG A 33 -19.26 -39.59 -2.14
CA ARG A 33 -19.95 -40.01 -0.93
C ARG A 33 -19.21 -41.21 -0.34
N LEU A 34 -18.96 -41.16 0.97
CA LEU A 34 -18.44 -42.31 1.71
C LEU A 34 -19.52 -43.40 1.74
N VAL A 35 -19.18 -44.62 1.32
CA VAL A 35 -20.13 -45.74 1.32
C VAL A 35 -19.93 -46.62 2.57
N ASN A 36 -18.71 -46.69 3.09
CA ASN A 36 -18.36 -47.50 4.25
C ASN A 36 -19.19 -47.12 5.51
N PRO A 37 -19.99 -48.04 6.07
CA PRO A 37 -20.89 -47.75 7.19
C PRO A 37 -20.16 -47.49 8.51
N PHE A 38 -19.03 -48.15 8.76
CA PHE A 38 -18.23 -47.93 9.97
C PHE A 38 -17.63 -46.52 10.00
N GLN A 39 -17.19 -46.06 8.83
CA GLN A 39 -16.68 -44.72 8.61
C GLN A 39 -17.79 -43.66 8.79
N GLN A 40 -18.99 -43.90 8.27
CA GLN A 40 -20.14 -43.00 8.49
C GLN A 40 -20.53 -42.92 9.96
N TYR A 41 -20.58 -44.05 10.67
CA TYR A 41 -20.86 -44.09 12.09
C TYR A 41 -19.80 -43.31 12.90
N ALA A 42 -18.52 -43.53 12.59
CA ALA A 42 -17.42 -42.82 13.23
C ALA A 42 -17.49 -41.29 13.00
N MET A 43 -17.87 -40.85 11.80
CA MET A 43 -18.05 -39.43 11.51
C MET A 43 -19.22 -38.83 12.29
N GLN A 44 -20.35 -39.53 12.37
CA GLN A 44 -21.52 -39.06 13.13
C GLN A 44 -21.17 -38.93 14.62
N ALA A 45 -20.54 -39.96 15.21
CA ALA A 45 -20.08 -39.91 16.59
C ALA A 45 -19.11 -38.73 16.84
N SER A 46 -18.24 -38.45 15.87
CA SER A 46 -17.34 -37.29 15.91
C SER A 46 -18.08 -35.97 15.86
N GLU A 47 -19.10 -35.84 15.02
CA GLU A 47 -19.92 -34.64 14.94
C GLU A 47 -20.73 -34.39 16.22
N ASP A 48 -21.26 -35.45 16.84
CA ASP A 48 -22.06 -35.37 18.06
C ASP A 48 -21.23 -34.90 19.27
N ILE A 49 -19.94 -35.28 19.31
CA ILE A 49 -19.02 -34.90 20.40
C ILE A 49 -18.57 -33.44 20.28
N TYR A 50 -18.26 -32.98 19.07
CA TYR A 50 -17.76 -31.62 18.84
C TYR A 50 -18.90 -30.64 18.52
N THR A 51 -19.55 -30.15 19.57
CA THR A 51 -20.68 -29.21 19.48
C THR A 51 -20.27 -27.77 19.10
N LYS A 52 -19.02 -27.38 19.38
CA LYS A 52 -18.48 -26.07 18.99
C LYS A 52 -17.84 -26.14 17.60
N VAL A 53 -18.17 -25.18 16.75
CA VAL A 53 -17.59 -25.06 15.40
C VAL A 53 -16.34 -24.17 15.47
N PRO A 54 -15.12 -24.74 15.39
CA PRO A 54 -13.90 -23.94 15.36
C PRO A 54 -13.83 -23.07 14.11
N SER A 55 -13.19 -21.91 14.26
CA SER A 55 -12.87 -21.00 13.17
C SER A 55 -11.38 -20.68 13.22
N SER A 56 -10.71 -20.74 12.07
CA SER A 56 -9.26 -20.56 11.97
C SER A 56 -8.91 -19.63 10.81
N LEU A 57 -7.87 -18.82 11.00
CA LEU A 57 -7.28 -18.03 9.93
C LEU A 57 -6.56 -18.96 8.95
N TYR A 58 -6.91 -18.89 7.67
CA TYR A 58 -6.21 -19.60 6.62
C TYR A 58 -5.00 -18.78 6.15
N ASN A 59 -3.79 -19.30 6.41
CA ASN A 59 -2.54 -18.59 6.18
C ASN A 59 -1.71 -19.10 4.99
N HIS A 60 -2.31 -19.89 4.09
CA HIS A 60 -1.58 -20.54 2.98
C HIS A 60 -1.84 -19.89 1.62
N SER A 61 -2.31 -18.64 1.59
CA SER A 61 -2.48 -17.91 0.35
C SER A 61 -2.50 -16.39 0.53
N LEU A 62 -2.14 -15.69 -0.55
CA LEU A 62 -2.35 -14.26 -0.76
C LEU A 62 -3.79 -13.92 -1.22
N MET A 63 -4.64 -14.93 -1.45
CA MET A 63 -6.03 -14.78 -1.90
C MET A 63 -6.15 -14.20 -3.32
N GLU A 64 -5.19 -14.47 -4.21
CA GLU A 64 -5.16 -13.94 -5.59
C GLU A 64 -6.36 -14.41 -6.44
N ALA A 65 -6.80 -15.66 -6.29
CA ALA A 65 -8.04 -16.17 -6.88
C ALA A 65 -9.26 -16.05 -5.93
N GLY A 66 -9.14 -15.24 -4.88
CA GLY A 66 -10.20 -14.90 -3.94
C GLY A 66 -10.78 -16.11 -3.19
N GLU A 67 -12.09 -16.09 -2.95
CA GLU A 67 -12.81 -17.11 -2.16
C GLU A 67 -12.64 -18.55 -2.68
N TYR A 68 -12.33 -18.72 -3.97
CA TYR A 68 -12.16 -20.04 -4.57
C TYR A 68 -11.06 -20.84 -3.87
N GLU A 69 -9.93 -20.21 -3.54
CA GLU A 69 -8.81 -20.86 -2.87
C GLU A 69 -9.21 -21.36 -1.48
N LEU A 70 -9.97 -20.53 -0.75
CA LEU A 70 -10.49 -20.85 0.58
C LEU A 70 -11.48 -22.03 0.51
N LYS A 71 -12.31 -22.09 -0.53
CA LYS A 71 -13.19 -23.26 -0.78
C LYS A 71 -12.40 -24.54 -1.02
N GLN A 72 -11.30 -24.48 -1.77
CA GLN A 72 -10.44 -25.65 -1.99
C GLN A 72 -9.76 -26.09 -0.69
N ALA A 73 -9.29 -25.15 0.14
CA ALA A 73 -8.72 -25.47 1.46
C ALA A 73 -9.74 -26.16 2.37
N VAL A 74 -10.94 -25.59 2.51
CA VAL A 74 -12.02 -26.20 3.29
C VAL A 74 -12.39 -27.58 2.73
N LYS A 75 -12.41 -27.76 1.40
CA LYS A 75 -12.65 -29.07 0.79
C LYS A 75 -11.59 -30.10 1.18
N ARG A 76 -10.32 -29.77 1.06
CA ARG A 76 -9.19 -30.65 1.42
C ARG A 76 -9.22 -31.01 2.90
N GLN A 77 -9.43 -30.01 3.76
CA GLN A 77 -9.53 -30.24 5.19
C GLN A 77 -10.74 -31.10 5.56
N LYS A 78 -11.87 -30.89 4.90
CA LYS A 78 -13.07 -31.70 5.10
C LYS A 78 -12.81 -33.17 4.71
N GLN A 79 -12.14 -33.42 3.59
CA GLN A 79 -11.71 -34.77 3.19
C GLN A 79 -10.72 -35.37 4.19
N LYS A 80 -9.72 -34.61 4.68
CA LYS A 80 -8.77 -35.07 5.69
C LYS A 80 -9.48 -35.50 6.97
N ARG A 81 -10.45 -34.70 7.46
CA ARG A 81 -11.24 -34.98 8.66
C ARG A 81 -12.22 -36.15 8.52
N GLN A 82 -12.35 -36.73 7.32
CA GLN A 82 -12.99 -38.02 7.13
C GLN A 82 -12.08 -39.18 7.58
N ASN A 83 -10.78 -39.01 7.80
CA ASN A 83 -9.91 -40.08 8.30
C ASN A 83 -10.10 -40.30 9.83
N VAL A 84 -11.30 -40.73 10.23
CA VAL A 84 -11.66 -41.01 11.64
C VAL A 84 -11.71 -42.50 11.97
N PHE A 85 -11.82 -43.36 10.96
CA PHE A 85 -11.84 -44.81 11.13
C PHE A 85 -10.54 -45.43 10.60
N PHE A 86 -9.91 -46.22 11.46
CA PHE A 86 -8.75 -47.05 11.14
C PHE A 86 -9.12 -48.49 11.47
N MET A 87 -8.84 -49.39 10.53
CA MET A 87 -9.00 -50.81 10.72
C MET A 87 -7.65 -51.40 11.09
N GLU A 88 -7.65 -52.16 12.18
CA GLU A 88 -6.52 -52.96 12.62
C GLU A 88 -6.87 -54.43 12.39
N ALA A 89 -5.97 -55.18 11.74
CA ALA A 89 -6.16 -56.61 11.52
C ALA A 89 -4.85 -57.38 11.64
N LYS A 90 -4.94 -58.61 12.10
CA LYS A 90 -3.85 -59.60 12.07
C LYS A 90 -4.13 -60.58 10.93
N THR A 91 -3.16 -60.80 10.05
CA THR A 91 -3.28 -61.71 8.89
C THR A 91 -2.07 -62.63 8.80
N ASN A 92 -2.19 -63.75 8.09
CA ASN A 92 -1.09 -64.65 7.77
C ASN A 92 -0.70 -64.58 6.28
N LYS A 93 -1.09 -63.51 5.57
CA LYS A 93 -0.87 -63.33 4.14
C LYS A 93 0.49 -62.67 3.87
N PRO A 94 1.49 -63.38 3.32
CA PRO A 94 2.84 -62.85 3.14
C PRO A 94 3.00 -61.86 1.98
N ASP A 95 2.00 -61.79 1.11
CA ASP A 95 2.02 -61.01 -0.13
C ASP A 95 1.53 -59.56 0.03
N LEU A 96 0.96 -59.20 1.19
CA LEU A 96 0.44 -57.86 1.47
C LEU A 96 1.54 -56.81 1.65
N ARG A 97 1.29 -55.59 1.16
CA ARG A 97 2.20 -54.44 1.20
C ARG A 97 1.45 -53.16 1.56
N VAL A 98 2.19 -52.14 2.00
CA VAL A 98 1.67 -50.78 2.12
C VAL A 98 1.09 -50.31 0.77
N GLY A 99 -0.11 -49.75 0.80
CA GLY A 99 -0.85 -49.32 -0.39
C GLY A 99 -1.79 -50.36 -0.99
N ASP A 100 -1.64 -51.65 -0.64
CA ASP A 100 -2.57 -52.69 -1.10
C ASP A 100 -3.98 -52.46 -0.56
N THR A 101 -4.97 -52.93 -1.33
CA THR A 101 -6.37 -52.90 -0.92
C THR A 101 -6.80 -54.28 -0.46
N ILE A 102 -7.16 -54.41 0.82
CA ILE A 102 -7.73 -55.63 1.37
C ILE A 102 -9.24 -55.55 1.46
N LYS A 103 -9.92 -56.67 1.23
CA LYS A 103 -11.37 -56.80 1.36
C LYS A 103 -11.68 -57.65 2.57
N LEU A 104 -12.39 -57.08 3.54
CA LEU A 104 -12.84 -57.84 4.70
C LEU A 104 -14.15 -58.57 4.39
N LYS A 105 -14.26 -59.78 4.90
CA LYS A 105 -15.51 -60.56 4.91
C LYS A 105 -15.87 -60.86 6.36
N ALA A 106 -17.15 -60.74 6.70
CA ALA A 106 -17.64 -61.05 8.05
C ALA A 106 -18.11 -62.50 8.14
N TRP A 107 -17.71 -63.16 9.23
CA TRP A 107 -18.24 -64.46 9.64
C TRP A 107 -18.71 -64.36 11.09
N MET A 108 -20.01 -64.57 11.32
CA MET A 108 -20.58 -64.66 12.66
C MET A 108 -21.48 -65.90 12.71
N PRO A 109 -21.00 -67.02 13.28
CA PRO A 109 -21.80 -68.22 13.47
C PRO A 109 -23.10 -67.92 14.21
N GLY A 110 -24.25 -68.38 13.69
CA GLY A 110 -25.57 -68.17 14.29
C GLY A 110 -26.27 -66.86 13.93
N HIS A 111 -25.61 -65.95 13.22
CA HIS A 111 -26.23 -64.70 12.74
C HIS A 111 -26.97 -64.92 11.41
N GLU A 112 -28.18 -64.34 11.25
CA GLU A 112 -29.04 -64.55 10.06
C GLU A 112 -28.32 -64.23 8.73
N ILE A 113 -27.59 -63.11 8.71
CA ILE A 113 -26.86 -62.60 7.53
C ILE A 113 -25.42 -63.14 7.42
N PHE A 114 -24.64 -63.20 8.51
CA PHE A 114 -23.18 -63.47 8.48
C PHE A 114 -22.79 -64.94 8.73
N LYS A 115 -23.75 -65.87 8.70
CA LYS A 115 -23.54 -67.30 9.00
C LYS A 115 -22.52 -68.03 8.11
N ASN A 116 -22.38 -67.61 6.86
CA ASN A 116 -21.60 -68.35 5.85
C ASN A 116 -20.18 -67.78 5.59
N GLY A 117 -19.78 -66.71 6.29
CA GLY A 117 -18.41 -66.17 6.23
C GLY A 117 -18.00 -65.50 4.91
N GLU A 118 -18.91 -65.41 3.94
CA GLU A 118 -18.62 -64.85 2.62
C GLU A 118 -19.17 -63.44 2.40
N VAL A 119 -19.85 -62.86 3.39
CA VAL A 119 -20.47 -61.53 3.26
C VAL A 119 -19.37 -60.47 3.21
N PRO A 120 -19.20 -59.75 2.08
CA PRO A 120 -18.25 -58.65 2.01
C PRO A 120 -18.65 -57.57 3.02
N LEU A 121 -17.70 -57.15 3.84
CA LEU A 121 -17.83 -55.93 4.62
C LEU A 121 -17.44 -54.76 3.72
N GLU A 122 -16.16 -54.39 3.72
CA GLU A 122 -15.68 -53.22 3.02
C GLU A 122 -14.23 -53.41 2.55
N SER A 123 -13.80 -52.49 1.68
CA SER A 123 -12.41 -52.44 1.19
C SER A 123 -11.59 -51.41 1.94
N TYR A 124 -10.37 -51.78 2.31
CA TYR A 124 -9.46 -50.94 3.07
C TYR A 124 -8.09 -50.87 2.42
N ARG A 125 -7.49 -49.68 2.37
CA ARG A 125 -6.12 -49.46 1.88
C ARG A 125 -5.14 -49.52 3.05
N ILE A 126 -4.15 -50.40 2.95
CA ILE A 126 -3.10 -50.57 3.97
C ILE A 126 -2.24 -49.31 4.03
N LEU A 127 -2.06 -48.77 5.23
CA LEU A 127 -1.19 -47.65 5.55
C LEU A 127 0.10 -48.11 6.21
N GLU A 128 -0.02 -49.08 7.12
CA GLU A 128 1.09 -49.65 7.87
C GLU A 128 0.94 -51.17 7.88
N ILE A 129 2.06 -51.87 7.73
CA ILE A 129 2.13 -53.31 7.89
C ILE A 129 3.41 -53.66 8.65
N LYS A 130 3.26 -54.48 9.69
CA LYS A 130 4.37 -55.03 10.48
C LYS A 130 4.36 -56.54 10.32
N HIS A 131 5.48 -57.10 9.89
CA HIS A 131 5.64 -58.53 9.67
C HIS A 131 6.34 -59.16 10.87
N TYR A 132 5.84 -60.31 11.30
CA TYR A 132 6.35 -61.07 12.43
C TYR A 132 6.55 -62.52 12.02
N GLN A 133 7.60 -63.13 12.57
CA GLN A 133 7.84 -64.55 12.49
C GLN A 133 8.01 -65.06 13.92
N ASP A 134 7.00 -65.76 14.42
CA ASP A 134 7.03 -66.36 15.75
C ASP A 134 7.31 -67.87 15.66
N VAL A 135 7.95 -68.42 16.69
CA VAL A 135 8.29 -69.86 16.75
C VAL A 135 7.03 -70.72 16.99
N THR A 136 6.01 -70.15 17.65
CA THR A 136 4.76 -70.83 18.02
C THR A 136 3.64 -70.54 17.02
N GLU A 137 3.45 -69.29 16.64
CA GLU A 137 2.35 -68.84 15.76
C GLU A 137 2.73 -68.81 14.26
N GLY A 138 4.01 -69.02 13.94
CA GLY A 138 4.51 -68.94 12.56
C GLY A 138 4.53 -67.49 12.03
N TYR A 139 4.42 -67.36 10.70
CA TYR A 139 4.39 -66.04 10.06
C TYR A 139 3.02 -65.36 10.26
N TYR A 140 3.04 -64.09 10.66
CA TYR A 140 1.87 -63.22 10.60
C TYR A 140 2.26 -61.77 10.33
N ASN A 141 1.28 -60.93 10.01
CA ASN A 141 1.42 -59.49 9.97
C ASN A 141 0.27 -58.80 10.67
N GLU A 142 0.56 -57.60 11.17
CA GLU A 142 -0.42 -56.67 11.70
C GLU A 142 -0.52 -55.51 10.71
N VAL A 143 -1.74 -55.17 10.30
CA VAL A 143 -2.02 -54.10 9.34
C VAL A 143 -2.87 -53.02 9.97
N ILE A 144 -2.54 -51.76 9.67
CA ILE A 144 -3.40 -50.60 9.89
C ILE A 144 -3.84 -50.09 8.53
N ALA A 145 -5.15 -49.95 8.33
CA ALA A 145 -5.73 -49.58 7.04
C ALA A 145 -6.87 -48.57 7.19
N ILE A 146 -7.11 -47.78 6.14
CA ILE A 146 -8.25 -46.83 6.06
C ILE A 146 -9.26 -47.30 5.02
N PRO A 147 -10.53 -46.89 5.12
CA PRO A 147 -11.51 -47.14 4.06
C PRO A 147 -10.99 -46.69 2.68
N LYS A 148 -11.17 -47.54 1.66
CA LYS A 148 -10.71 -47.26 0.28
C LYS A 148 -11.32 -45.97 -0.30
N ASP A 149 -12.48 -45.58 0.19
CA ASP A 149 -13.21 -44.39 -0.26
C ASP A 149 -12.59 -43.06 0.19
N ASN A 150 -11.69 -43.07 1.17
CA ASN A 150 -11.01 -41.86 1.61
C ASN A 150 -10.09 -41.33 0.50
N GLU A 151 -10.33 -40.09 0.06
CA GLU A 151 -9.61 -39.48 -1.07
C GLU A 151 -8.26 -38.88 -0.65
N VAL A 152 -8.17 -38.41 0.60
CA VAL A 152 -6.99 -37.71 1.13
C VAL A 152 -6.27 -38.63 2.12
N PRO A 153 -4.93 -38.78 2.02
CA PRO A 153 -4.16 -39.57 2.97
C PRO A 153 -4.25 -38.97 4.40
N PRO A 154 -4.20 -39.80 5.44
CA PRO A 154 -4.39 -39.36 6.82
C PRO A 154 -3.23 -38.49 7.34
N TYR A 155 -2.04 -38.63 6.74
CA TYR A 155 -0.83 -37.89 7.09
C TYR A 155 -0.69 -36.53 6.36
N MET A 156 -1.73 -36.05 5.67
CA MET A 156 -1.70 -34.71 5.10
C MET A 156 -1.58 -33.69 6.23
N ASP A 157 -0.54 -32.85 6.21
CA ASP A 157 -0.44 -31.69 7.10
C ASP A 157 -0.82 -30.44 6.31
N GLU A 158 -1.87 -29.75 6.77
CA GLU A 158 -2.32 -28.50 6.13
C GLU A 158 -1.61 -27.29 6.76
N ASP A 159 -1.04 -27.43 7.96
CA ASP A 159 -0.31 -26.36 8.65
C ASP A 159 1.19 -26.38 8.28
N ALA A 160 1.58 -27.31 7.40
CA ALA A 160 2.93 -27.39 6.84
C ALA A 160 3.09 -26.37 5.70
N PHE A 161 3.68 -25.22 6.01
CA PHE A 161 4.08 -24.21 5.05
C PHE A 161 5.61 -24.00 5.04
N PRO A 162 6.20 -23.54 3.93
CA PRO A 162 7.60 -23.15 3.93
C PRO A 162 7.80 -21.96 4.87
N ALA A 163 8.56 -22.14 5.94
CA ALA A 163 8.88 -21.07 6.87
C ALA A 163 10.02 -20.20 6.32
N CYS A 164 9.92 -18.88 6.49
CA CYS A 164 10.98 -17.95 6.11
C CYS A 164 11.06 -16.78 7.10
N GLU A 165 12.29 -16.42 7.45
CA GLU A 165 12.61 -15.18 8.16
C GLU A 165 12.69 -14.00 7.18
N GLU A 166 12.84 -12.79 7.71
CA GLU A 166 12.93 -11.57 6.91
C GLU A 166 14.17 -11.59 6.00
N GLN A 167 14.02 -11.08 4.77
CA GLN A 167 15.10 -11.09 3.78
C GLN A 167 15.16 -9.79 3.01
N SER A 168 16.38 -9.31 2.71
CA SER A 168 16.58 -8.24 1.73
C SER A 168 16.24 -8.72 0.32
N ALA A 169 15.59 -7.86 -0.46
CA ALA A 169 15.31 -8.07 -1.87
C ALA A 169 15.48 -6.77 -2.66
N ILE A 170 15.65 -6.87 -3.97
CA ILE A 170 15.77 -5.71 -4.85
C ILE A 170 14.46 -5.52 -5.61
N VAL A 171 13.96 -4.29 -5.66
CA VAL A 171 12.77 -3.94 -6.44
C VAL A 171 13.03 -4.13 -7.93
N THR A 172 12.17 -4.90 -8.59
CA THR A 172 12.24 -5.19 -10.02
C THR A 172 11.12 -4.57 -10.82
N ASP A 173 9.98 -4.27 -10.18
CA ASP A 173 8.83 -3.62 -10.80
C ASP A 173 8.02 -2.87 -9.75
N ASN A 174 7.56 -1.67 -10.07
CA ASN A 174 6.70 -0.83 -9.23
C ASN A 174 5.49 -0.27 -10.00
N ASN A 175 5.26 -0.73 -11.23
CA ASN A 175 4.12 -0.33 -12.05
C ASN A 175 2.93 -1.27 -11.81
N ASP A 176 2.36 -1.22 -10.61
CA ASP A 176 1.24 -2.08 -10.21
C ASP A 176 0.00 -1.83 -11.09
N PRO A 177 -0.46 -2.82 -11.89
CA PRO A 177 -1.59 -2.64 -12.80
C PRO A 177 -2.92 -2.36 -12.09
N GLU A 178 -3.01 -2.64 -10.78
CA GLU A 178 -4.22 -2.42 -9.99
C GLU A 178 -4.15 -1.13 -9.15
N GLY A 179 -3.06 -0.38 -9.25
CA GLY A 179 -2.89 0.90 -8.54
C GLY A 179 -2.86 0.77 -7.00
N MET A 180 -2.56 -0.42 -6.47
CA MET A 180 -2.50 -0.69 -5.03
C MET A 180 -1.15 -0.35 -4.41
N SER A 181 -0.23 0.26 -5.18
CA SER A 181 1.14 0.58 -4.74
C SER A 181 1.94 -0.66 -4.32
N ARG A 182 1.67 -1.81 -4.95
CA ARG A 182 2.47 -3.03 -4.76
C ARG A 182 3.76 -2.94 -5.55
N ILE A 183 4.72 -3.78 -5.16
CA ILE A 183 5.99 -3.93 -5.87
C ILE A 183 6.22 -5.40 -6.20
N ARG A 184 7.08 -5.65 -7.18
CA ARG A 184 7.72 -6.95 -7.37
C ARG A 184 9.17 -6.82 -6.98
N VAL A 185 9.69 -7.85 -6.34
CA VAL A 185 11.06 -7.90 -5.86
C VAL A 185 11.75 -9.16 -6.35
N GLN A 186 13.07 -9.11 -6.43
CA GLN A 186 13.92 -10.27 -6.67
C GLN A 186 14.80 -10.51 -5.44
N PHE A 187 14.64 -11.68 -4.83
CA PHE A 187 15.54 -12.13 -3.78
C PHE A 187 16.89 -12.57 -4.37
N PRO A 188 18.00 -12.50 -3.61
CA PRO A 188 19.32 -12.91 -4.11
C PRO A 188 19.36 -14.34 -4.68
N TRP A 189 18.64 -15.27 -4.06
CA TRP A 189 18.56 -16.67 -4.47
C TRP A 189 17.70 -16.91 -5.73
N GLN A 190 16.82 -15.96 -6.11
CA GLN A 190 16.04 -16.03 -7.35
C GLN A 190 16.84 -15.62 -8.59
N LYS A 191 17.94 -14.88 -8.41
CA LYS A 191 18.72 -14.28 -9.50
C LYS A 191 19.23 -15.31 -10.51
N ALA A 192 19.69 -16.48 -10.04
CA ALA A 192 20.18 -17.56 -10.89
C ALA A 192 19.10 -18.13 -11.83
N TYR A 193 17.82 -17.94 -11.49
CA TYR A 193 16.68 -18.45 -12.23
C TYR A 193 15.94 -17.38 -13.04
N GLY A 194 16.42 -16.13 -13.02
CA GLY A 194 15.71 -14.99 -13.60
C GLY A 194 14.32 -14.77 -12.97
N GLY A 195 14.14 -15.23 -11.72
CA GLY A 195 12.86 -15.17 -11.01
C GLY A 195 12.62 -13.83 -10.34
N GLN A 196 11.37 -13.59 -9.95
CA GLN A 196 10.93 -12.46 -9.14
C GLN A 196 9.63 -12.83 -8.43
N SER A 197 9.25 -12.07 -7.41
CA SER A 197 8.02 -12.28 -6.65
C SER A 197 6.75 -12.02 -7.50
N PRO A 198 5.58 -12.48 -7.02
CA PRO A 198 4.30 -11.87 -7.41
C PRO A 198 4.25 -10.39 -6.96
N TRP A 199 3.14 -9.71 -7.24
CA TRP A 199 2.88 -8.39 -6.65
C TRP A 199 2.69 -8.52 -5.14
N ILE A 200 3.57 -7.88 -4.37
CA ILE A 200 3.53 -7.89 -2.91
C ILE A 200 3.17 -6.51 -2.38
N ARG A 201 2.40 -6.47 -1.30
CA ARG A 201 2.08 -5.21 -0.63
C ARG A 201 3.34 -4.63 0.01
N SER A 202 3.44 -3.30 0.00
CA SER A 202 4.44 -2.56 0.77
C SER A 202 3.76 -1.81 1.91
N ILE A 203 4.33 -1.86 3.09
CA ILE A 203 3.89 -1.06 4.23
C ILE A 203 4.15 0.41 3.93
N THR A 204 3.18 1.26 4.27
CA THR A 204 3.33 2.72 4.30
C THR A 204 2.84 3.25 5.65
N PRO A 205 3.48 4.29 6.23
CA PRO A 205 3.06 4.91 7.48
C PRO A 205 1.59 5.37 7.55
N TYR A 206 0.96 5.69 6.42
CA TYR A 206 -0.46 6.06 6.38
C TYR A 206 -1.09 5.68 5.04
N ALA A 207 -2.23 4.98 5.07
CA ALA A 207 -3.00 4.60 3.89
C ALA A 207 -4.51 4.68 4.12
N GLY A 208 -5.25 5.02 3.07
CA GLY A 208 -6.71 5.01 3.04
C GLY A 208 -7.25 5.43 1.68
N SER A 209 -8.56 5.34 1.48
CA SER A 209 -9.19 5.75 0.22
C SER A 209 -8.93 7.24 -0.05
N GLY A 210 -8.22 7.54 -1.14
CA GLY A 210 -7.88 8.90 -1.58
C GLY A 210 -6.92 9.66 -0.65
N LYS A 211 -6.25 8.98 0.29
CA LYS A 211 -5.39 9.61 1.31
C LYS A 211 -4.28 8.68 1.77
N GLY A 212 -3.13 9.23 2.15
CA GLY A 212 -2.01 8.43 2.64
C GLY A 212 -0.67 9.03 2.27
N MET A 213 0.40 8.32 2.62
CA MET A 213 1.74 8.59 2.11
C MET A 213 2.04 7.63 0.97
N HIS A 214 2.17 8.19 -0.23
CA HIS A 214 2.49 7.44 -1.45
C HIS A 214 3.94 7.69 -1.83
N VAL A 215 4.83 6.88 -1.26
CA VAL A 215 6.27 6.85 -1.55
C VAL A 215 6.65 5.39 -1.77
N VAL A 216 6.58 4.97 -3.04
CA VAL A 216 6.86 3.58 -3.44
C VAL A 216 8.32 3.47 -3.82
N PRO A 217 9.07 2.48 -3.29
CA PRO A 217 10.45 2.26 -3.68
C PRO A 217 10.63 2.09 -5.20
N GLU A 218 11.72 2.63 -5.73
CA GLU A 218 12.06 2.64 -7.15
C GLU A 218 12.77 1.35 -7.58
N ILE A 219 12.75 1.03 -8.88
CA ILE A 219 13.43 -0.15 -9.43
C ILE A 219 14.93 -0.07 -9.13
N GLY A 220 15.48 -1.16 -8.59
CA GLY A 220 16.89 -1.27 -8.20
C GLY A 220 17.16 -0.91 -6.73
N GLU A 221 16.17 -0.38 -6.00
CA GLU A 221 16.31 -0.13 -4.57
C GLU A 221 16.19 -1.40 -3.74
N GLU A 222 16.83 -1.40 -2.58
CA GLU A 222 16.78 -2.50 -1.62
C GLU A 222 15.62 -2.30 -0.64
N VAL A 223 14.82 -3.35 -0.47
CA VAL A 223 13.74 -3.42 0.50
C VAL A 223 13.93 -4.62 1.43
N ILE A 224 13.45 -4.50 2.66
CA ILE A 224 13.32 -5.64 3.57
C ILE A 224 11.93 -6.25 3.41
N VAL A 225 11.88 -7.56 3.18
CA VAL A 225 10.64 -8.32 2.99
C VAL A 225 10.45 -9.24 4.18
N SER A 226 9.29 -9.12 4.82
CA SER A 226 8.82 -10.02 5.86
C SER A 226 7.78 -10.98 5.29
N PHE A 227 7.36 -11.95 6.08
CA PHE A 227 6.50 -13.04 5.66
C PHE A 227 5.36 -13.21 6.66
N GLU A 228 4.10 -13.08 6.24
CA GLU A 228 2.95 -13.08 7.15
C GLU A 228 2.86 -14.42 7.93
N ASN A 229 2.98 -14.32 9.26
CA ASN A 229 3.13 -15.46 10.18
C ASN A 229 4.28 -16.42 9.81
N GLY A 230 5.35 -15.90 9.21
CA GLY A 230 6.52 -16.68 8.79
C GLY A 230 6.31 -17.54 7.55
N ASN A 231 5.17 -17.43 6.84
CA ASN A 231 4.93 -18.20 5.62
C ASN A 231 5.63 -17.57 4.41
N ALA A 232 6.62 -18.26 3.83
CA ALA A 232 7.37 -17.84 2.65
C ALA A 232 6.49 -17.52 1.43
N GLU A 233 5.27 -18.09 1.37
CA GLU A 233 4.28 -17.85 0.33
C GLU A 233 3.50 -16.54 0.53
N LYS A 234 3.69 -15.84 1.66
CA LYS A 234 3.02 -14.58 1.98
C LYS A 234 3.99 -13.42 2.25
N PRO A 235 4.82 -13.05 1.25
CA PRO A 235 5.74 -11.93 1.37
C PRO A 235 5.02 -10.56 1.48
N VAL A 236 5.57 -9.68 2.30
CA VAL A 236 5.18 -8.27 2.46
C VAL A 236 6.43 -7.41 2.59
N SER A 237 6.54 -6.35 1.79
CA SER A 237 7.64 -5.39 1.91
C SER A 237 7.39 -4.50 3.14
N LEU A 238 8.33 -4.44 4.08
CA LEU A 238 8.22 -3.52 5.22
C LEU A 238 8.67 -2.10 4.87
N GLY A 239 9.55 -1.95 3.88
CA GLY A 239 10.07 -0.66 3.44
C GLY A 239 11.46 -0.75 2.81
N ALA A 240 11.93 0.39 2.30
CA ALA A 240 13.26 0.53 1.72
C ALA A 240 14.34 0.80 2.79
N MET A 241 15.57 0.37 2.51
CA MET A 241 16.73 0.60 3.37
C MET A 241 17.85 1.29 2.59
N PHE A 242 18.50 2.26 3.23
CA PHE A 242 19.76 2.78 2.71
C PHE A 242 20.84 1.69 2.78
N ASN A 243 21.70 1.62 1.77
CA ASN A 243 22.79 0.65 1.68
C ASN A 243 24.08 1.29 1.15
N GLY A 244 25.09 0.46 0.85
CA GLY A 244 26.39 0.94 0.40
C GLY A 244 26.36 1.77 -0.90
N LYS A 245 25.33 1.60 -1.74
CA LYS A 245 25.13 2.34 -2.99
C LYS A 245 24.08 3.44 -2.85
N GLY A 246 22.92 3.12 -2.28
CA GLY A 246 21.84 4.06 -1.99
C GLY A 246 22.02 4.65 -0.59
N LYS A 247 22.84 5.69 -0.46
CA LYS A 247 23.04 6.40 0.81
C LYS A 247 22.13 7.62 0.85
N SER A 248 21.66 7.97 2.05
CA SER A 248 20.91 9.23 2.27
C SER A 248 21.76 10.49 2.08
N GLY A 249 23.09 10.38 2.12
CA GLY A 249 24.00 11.54 2.22
C GLY A 249 23.96 12.24 3.59
N HIS A 250 23.18 11.71 4.53
CA HIS A 250 22.96 12.27 5.86
C HIS A 250 23.18 11.20 6.96
N GLY A 251 23.49 11.64 8.17
CA GLY A 251 23.82 10.76 9.30
C GLY A 251 25.28 10.87 9.74
N GLY A 252 25.58 10.43 10.97
CA GLY A 252 26.89 10.57 11.61
C GLY A 252 26.84 11.34 12.95
N ALA A 253 28.01 11.72 13.47
CA ALA A 253 28.09 12.55 14.68
C ALA A 253 27.44 13.91 14.41
N GLY A 254 26.46 14.30 15.23
CA GLY A 254 25.66 15.49 14.97
C GLY A 254 24.66 15.28 13.84
N ASN A 255 23.92 14.16 13.83
CA ASN A 255 22.82 13.90 12.89
C ASN A 255 21.72 14.98 13.02
N TYR A 256 21.90 16.14 12.39
CA TYR A 256 21.00 17.30 12.48
C TYR A 256 20.09 17.44 11.26
N MET A 257 20.44 16.84 10.12
CA MET A 257 19.61 16.88 8.92
C MET A 257 18.50 15.82 8.98
N LYS A 258 17.25 16.23 8.76
CA LYS A 258 16.05 15.38 8.65
C LYS A 258 15.26 15.81 7.42
N GLY A 259 14.57 14.88 6.77
CA GLY A 259 13.74 15.27 5.64
C GLY A 259 13.43 14.17 4.65
N LEU A 260 12.88 14.61 3.53
CA LEU A 260 12.51 13.79 2.38
C LEU A 260 13.18 14.39 1.14
N GLN A 261 13.81 13.53 0.34
CA GLN A 261 14.35 13.88 -0.96
C GLN A 261 13.88 12.85 -1.99
N THR A 262 13.39 13.34 -3.13
CA THR A 262 12.96 12.51 -4.27
C THR A 262 14.10 12.32 -5.27
N ALA A 263 14.01 11.32 -6.15
CA ALA A 263 15.06 11.00 -7.13
C ALA A 263 15.40 12.18 -8.07
N SER A 264 14.42 13.01 -8.43
CA SER A 264 14.67 14.21 -9.23
C SER A 264 15.34 15.35 -8.46
N GLY A 265 15.52 15.23 -7.14
CA GLY A 265 16.17 16.25 -6.32
C GLY A 265 15.22 17.25 -5.64
N ASN A 266 13.90 17.02 -5.63
CA ASN A 266 13.00 17.84 -4.79
C ASN A 266 13.18 17.45 -3.32
N LYS A 267 13.22 18.45 -2.43
CA LYS A 267 13.65 18.32 -1.04
C LYS A 267 12.68 19.04 -0.09
N LEU A 268 12.38 18.38 1.01
CA LEU A 268 11.90 19.00 2.25
C LEU A 268 12.92 18.65 3.34
N LEU A 269 13.69 19.62 3.80
CA LEU A 269 14.80 19.44 4.74
C LEU A 269 14.62 20.30 5.98
N MET A 270 14.99 19.74 7.13
CA MET A 270 15.04 20.38 8.44
C MET A 270 16.44 20.20 9.00
N ASN A 271 17.04 21.27 9.53
CA ASN A 271 18.35 21.25 10.15
C ASN A 271 18.22 21.60 11.63
N ASP A 272 18.36 20.61 12.50
CA ASP A 272 18.22 20.75 13.95
C ASP A 272 19.36 21.58 14.60
N GLN A 273 20.47 21.82 13.88
CA GLN A 273 21.58 22.61 14.41
C GLN A 273 21.33 24.12 14.29
N SER A 274 20.77 24.55 13.15
CA SER A 274 20.38 25.94 12.90
C SER A 274 18.91 26.22 13.24
N GLY A 275 18.08 25.18 13.37
CA GLY A 275 16.62 25.31 13.46
C GLY A 275 15.95 25.69 12.13
N SER A 276 16.64 25.53 10.99
CA SER A 276 16.17 25.97 9.68
C SER A 276 15.33 24.91 8.95
N VAL A 277 14.42 25.36 8.09
CA VAL A 277 13.57 24.50 7.23
C VAL A 277 13.65 24.97 5.78
N LEU A 278 13.88 24.04 4.87
CA LEU A 278 14.01 24.27 3.42
C LEU A 278 13.04 23.39 2.64
N LEU A 279 12.24 24.02 1.78
CA LEU A 279 11.53 23.36 0.69
C LEU A 279 12.17 23.80 -0.62
N GLU A 280 12.69 22.88 -1.41
CA GLU A 280 13.44 23.17 -2.64
C GLU A 280 13.06 22.19 -3.75
N ASP A 281 12.81 22.70 -4.95
CA ASP A 281 12.66 21.86 -6.15
C ASP A 281 14.01 21.63 -6.85
N HIS A 282 14.04 20.73 -7.84
CA HIS A 282 15.23 20.51 -8.65
C HIS A 282 15.75 21.78 -9.35
N GLY A 283 14.86 22.72 -9.67
CA GLY A 283 15.14 23.97 -10.38
C GLY A 283 15.68 25.10 -9.50
N GLN A 284 16.07 24.83 -8.25
CA GLN A 284 16.55 25.81 -7.28
C GLN A 284 15.50 26.86 -6.88
N THR A 285 14.22 26.60 -7.12
CA THR A 285 13.15 27.37 -6.49
C THR A 285 12.99 26.89 -5.06
N SER A 286 13.11 27.81 -4.10
CA SER A 286 13.21 27.44 -2.69
C SER A 286 12.40 28.36 -1.78
N MET A 287 11.74 27.78 -0.78
CA MET A 287 11.23 28.48 0.39
C MET A 287 12.08 28.09 1.60
N ASN A 288 12.73 29.08 2.21
CA ASN A 288 13.66 28.86 3.32
C ASN A 288 13.25 29.67 4.56
N PHE A 289 13.17 28.99 5.69
CA PHE A 289 13.04 29.56 7.03
C PHE A 289 14.36 29.33 7.76
N ASP A 290 15.03 30.40 8.21
CA ASP A 290 16.42 30.32 8.67
C ASP A 290 16.60 29.91 10.14
N GLY A 291 15.51 29.76 10.90
CA GLY A 291 15.52 29.46 12.33
C GLY A 291 15.75 30.68 13.24
N ALA A 292 16.11 31.85 12.68
CA ALA A 292 16.27 33.11 13.39
C ALA A 292 15.05 34.04 13.25
N GLY A 293 13.96 33.53 12.67
CA GLY A 293 12.72 34.28 12.43
C GLY A 293 12.62 34.93 11.05
N ASN A 294 13.60 34.71 10.17
CA ASN A 294 13.55 35.20 8.80
C ASN A 294 13.04 34.12 7.84
N SER A 295 12.38 34.57 6.78
CA SER A 295 11.98 33.72 5.65
C SER A 295 12.43 34.33 4.33
N SER A 296 12.63 33.47 3.33
CA SER A 296 13.00 33.88 1.98
C SER A 296 12.37 32.94 0.95
N LEU A 297 12.01 33.51 -0.19
CA LEU A 297 11.58 32.79 -1.39
C LEU A 297 12.57 33.12 -2.50
N GLY A 298 13.26 32.10 -3.01
CA GLY A 298 14.19 32.21 -4.13
C GLY A 298 13.61 31.56 -5.38
N THR A 299 13.69 32.23 -6.52
CA THR A 299 13.35 31.67 -7.84
C THR A 299 14.41 32.08 -8.86
N SER A 300 14.67 31.23 -9.86
CA SER A 300 15.73 31.47 -10.87
C SER A 300 15.26 32.32 -12.06
N THR A 301 13.97 32.27 -12.38
CA THR A 301 13.42 32.79 -13.65
C THR A 301 12.42 33.91 -13.42
N SER A 302 11.38 33.65 -12.64
CA SER A 302 10.33 34.62 -12.35
C SER A 302 9.58 34.24 -11.08
N HIS A 303 8.95 35.22 -10.44
CA HIS A 303 7.98 35.00 -9.38
C HIS A 303 6.73 35.85 -9.66
N ALA A 304 5.56 35.22 -9.63
CA ALA A 304 4.29 35.90 -9.85
C ALA A 304 3.31 35.60 -8.70
N ILE A 305 2.67 36.64 -8.18
CA ILE A 305 1.54 36.54 -7.27
C ILE A 305 0.31 37.03 -8.03
N THR A 306 -0.62 36.12 -8.30
CA THR A 306 -1.80 36.37 -9.16
C THR A 306 -3.09 36.07 -8.42
N VAL A 307 -4.13 36.88 -8.64
CA VAL A 307 -5.47 36.68 -8.07
C VAL A 307 -6.53 36.71 -9.17
N GLY A 308 -7.53 35.82 -9.08
CA GLY A 308 -8.67 35.78 -10.00
C GLY A 308 -8.41 35.03 -11.32
N GLY A 309 -7.48 34.08 -11.34
CA GLY A 309 -7.20 33.25 -12.51
C GLY A 309 -8.27 32.18 -12.76
N THR A 310 -8.45 31.82 -14.04
CA THR A 310 -9.26 30.67 -14.48
C THR A 310 -8.40 29.69 -15.28
N LYS A 311 -8.95 28.55 -15.69
CA LYS A 311 -8.24 27.59 -16.55
C LYS A 311 -7.81 28.20 -17.89
N GLU A 312 -8.62 29.11 -18.44
CA GLU A 312 -8.40 29.79 -19.71
C GLU A 312 -7.55 31.07 -19.55
N ALA A 313 -7.48 31.64 -18.34
CA ALA A 313 -6.73 32.84 -18.03
C ALA A 313 -5.99 32.68 -16.68
N PRO A 314 -4.90 31.90 -16.64
CA PRO A 314 -4.24 31.55 -15.38
C PRO A 314 -3.53 32.73 -14.70
N ASP A 315 -3.17 33.77 -15.47
CA ASP A 315 -2.48 34.97 -14.98
C ASP A 315 -3.35 35.88 -14.09
N GLY A 316 -4.66 35.63 -14.02
CA GLY A 316 -5.59 36.37 -13.16
C GLY A 316 -5.84 37.83 -13.57
N GLN A 317 -6.59 38.53 -12.73
CA GLN A 317 -7.01 39.92 -12.94
C GLN A 317 -6.10 40.93 -12.22
N ALA A 318 -5.39 40.48 -11.18
CA ALA A 318 -4.39 41.26 -10.46
C ALA A 318 -3.10 40.44 -10.36
N LYS A 319 -1.95 41.08 -10.64
CA LYS A 319 -0.64 40.42 -10.75
C LYS A 319 0.48 41.32 -10.22
N LEU A 320 1.29 40.77 -9.31
CA LEU A 320 2.65 41.24 -9.02
C LEU A 320 3.63 40.28 -9.69
N LEU A 321 4.46 40.78 -10.59
CA LEU A 321 5.45 39.99 -11.33
C LEU A 321 6.86 40.53 -11.10
N MET A 322 7.78 39.62 -10.80
CA MET A 322 9.21 39.87 -10.72
C MET A 322 9.95 38.90 -11.66
N ASP A 323 10.94 39.37 -12.40
CA ASP A 323 11.72 38.55 -13.33
C ASP A 323 13.24 38.64 -13.10
N ASN A 324 13.99 37.75 -13.75
CA ASN A 324 15.44 37.69 -13.66
C ASN A 324 16.18 38.84 -14.38
N ALA A 325 15.46 39.73 -15.08
CA ALA A 325 16.01 40.96 -15.63
C ALA A 325 15.91 42.13 -14.61
N GLY A 326 15.31 41.90 -13.44
CA GLY A 326 15.14 42.89 -12.39
C GLY A 326 13.88 43.75 -12.54
N ASN A 327 12.94 43.36 -13.41
CA ASN A 327 11.69 44.09 -13.56
C ASN A 327 10.72 43.75 -12.41
N ILE A 328 10.01 44.76 -11.92
CA ILE A 328 8.89 44.60 -10.99
C ILE A 328 7.66 45.25 -11.63
N THR A 329 6.62 44.45 -11.87
CA THR A 329 5.38 44.90 -12.52
C THR A 329 4.20 44.69 -11.59
N LEU A 330 3.45 45.76 -11.30
CA LEU A 330 2.11 45.70 -10.72
C LEU A 330 1.09 45.91 -11.84
N LYS A 331 0.23 44.90 -12.07
CA LYS A 331 -0.83 44.94 -13.09
C LYS A 331 -2.17 44.64 -12.45
N ALA A 332 -3.17 45.44 -12.78
CA ALA A 332 -4.57 45.22 -12.40
C ALA A 332 -5.51 45.66 -13.52
N ASN A 333 -6.68 45.02 -13.62
CA ASN A 333 -7.67 45.35 -14.65
C ASN A 333 -8.53 46.57 -14.31
N THR A 334 -8.71 46.88 -13.03
CA THR A 334 -9.64 47.93 -12.56
C THR A 334 -8.90 49.10 -11.93
N ASN A 335 -8.12 48.85 -10.87
CA ASN A 335 -7.30 49.87 -10.22
C ASN A 335 -6.08 49.28 -9.50
N ILE A 336 -5.11 50.16 -9.21
CA ILE A 336 -4.02 49.92 -8.25
C ILE A 336 -4.12 51.05 -7.21
N THR A 337 -4.16 50.72 -5.92
CA THR A 337 -4.31 51.70 -4.82
C THR A 337 -3.22 51.51 -3.75
N LEU A 338 -2.62 52.62 -3.31
CA LEU A 338 -1.76 52.71 -2.12
C LEU A 338 -2.47 53.64 -1.12
N GLU A 339 -2.81 53.17 0.07
CA GLU A 339 -3.69 53.89 1.01
C GLU A 339 -3.20 53.78 2.45
N VAL A 340 -3.23 54.90 3.18
CA VAL A 340 -2.95 54.98 4.63
C VAL A 340 -3.91 56.00 5.25
N GLY A 341 -4.95 55.51 5.93
CA GLY A 341 -6.05 56.36 6.38
C GLY A 341 -6.69 57.07 5.18
N ASP A 342 -6.84 58.40 5.26
CA ASP A 342 -7.43 59.20 4.18
C ASP A 342 -6.46 59.52 3.02
N ASN A 343 -5.17 59.21 3.15
CA ASN A 343 -4.17 59.47 2.11
C ASN A 343 -4.18 58.35 1.07
N LYS A 344 -4.22 58.68 -0.23
CA LYS A 344 -4.42 57.70 -1.30
C LYS A 344 -3.68 58.04 -2.60
N ILE A 345 -3.01 57.05 -3.18
CA ILE A 345 -2.54 57.06 -4.57
C ILE A 345 -3.30 55.99 -5.34
N SER A 346 -3.90 56.34 -6.48
CA SER A 346 -4.64 55.38 -7.30
C SER A 346 -4.35 55.52 -8.80
N VAL A 347 -4.18 54.40 -9.48
CA VAL A 347 -4.15 54.28 -10.95
C VAL A 347 -5.42 53.55 -11.38
N ASN A 348 -6.26 54.19 -12.19
CA ASN A 348 -7.57 53.67 -12.60
C ASN A 348 -7.59 53.25 -14.08
N ALA A 349 -8.44 52.27 -14.42
CA ALA A 349 -8.59 51.77 -15.78
C ALA A 349 -9.11 52.81 -16.79
N ASP A 350 -9.74 53.90 -16.31
CA ASP A 350 -10.16 55.03 -17.14
C ASP A 350 -8.99 55.97 -17.53
N GLY A 351 -7.78 55.68 -17.06
CA GLY A 351 -6.58 56.47 -17.30
C GLY A 351 -6.28 57.52 -16.22
N THR A 352 -7.17 57.69 -15.23
CA THR A 352 -6.98 58.66 -14.16
C THR A 352 -5.95 58.17 -13.14
N ILE A 353 -4.94 58.99 -12.88
CA ILE A 353 -4.01 58.81 -11.75
C ILE A 353 -4.30 59.89 -10.72
N THR A 354 -4.58 59.50 -9.48
CA THR A 354 -4.92 60.42 -8.38
C THR A 354 -3.92 60.28 -7.25
N ILE A 355 -3.50 61.42 -6.69
CA ILE A 355 -2.67 61.52 -5.48
C ILE A 355 -3.39 62.48 -4.53
N ASN A 356 -3.93 61.95 -3.43
CA ASN A 356 -4.68 62.70 -2.42
C ASN A 356 -3.98 62.62 -1.06
N GLY A 357 -3.99 63.73 -0.33
CA GLY A 357 -3.55 63.84 1.06
C GLY A 357 -3.53 65.29 1.52
N ASP A 358 -3.39 65.52 2.82
CA ASP A 358 -3.43 66.88 3.41
C ASP A 358 -2.32 67.80 2.88
N LYS A 359 -1.15 67.23 2.56
CA LYS A 359 0.01 67.96 2.01
C LYS A 359 0.79 67.06 1.05
N ILE A 360 0.94 67.49 -0.19
CA ILE A 360 1.77 66.83 -1.20
C ILE A 360 3.01 67.70 -1.48
N LEU A 361 4.20 67.19 -1.16
CA LEU A 361 5.47 67.89 -1.41
C LEU A 361 6.27 67.15 -2.48
N SER A 362 6.46 67.80 -3.64
CA SER A 362 7.31 67.30 -4.73
C SER A 362 8.52 68.22 -4.88
N THR A 363 9.73 67.67 -4.84
CA THR A 363 10.99 68.43 -4.98
C THR A 363 11.92 67.75 -5.97
N ALA A 364 12.62 68.54 -6.78
CA ALA A 364 13.61 68.04 -7.72
C ALA A 364 14.87 68.90 -7.65
N LYS A 365 16.05 68.25 -7.69
CA LYS A 365 17.35 68.93 -7.59
C LYS A 365 17.75 69.64 -8.88
N THR A 366 17.40 69.06 -10.02
CA THR A 366 17.85 69.50 -11.36
C THR A 366 16.73 70.17 -12.15
N GLY A 367 15.52 69.63 -12.08
CA GLY A 367 14.36 70.19 -12.76
C GLY A 367 13.09 69.41 -12.44
N PHE A 368 11.97 70.11 -12.38
CA PHE A 368 10.63 69.55 -12.23
C PHE A 368 9.80 69.99 -13.43
N GLY A 369 9.25 69.03 -14.17
CA GLY A 369 8.49 69.29 -15.39
C GLY A 369 7.06 68.77 -15.28
N VAL A 370 6.10 69.60 -15.67
CA VAL A 370 4.68 69.25 -15.79
C VAL A 370 4.22 69.67 -17.18
N ASN A 371 3.85 68.70 -18.02
CA ASN A 371 3.41 68.94 -19.39
C ASN A 371 2.07 68.22 -19.61
N GLY A 372 1.10 68.90 -20.22
CA GLY A 372 -0.18 68.33 -20.62
C GLY A 372 -0.36 68.53 -22.12
N GLY A 373 -0.93 67.53 -22.81
CA GLY A 373 -1.18 67.62 -24.26
C GLY A 373 -2.23 68.68 -24.62
N GLU A 374 -3.31 68.76 -23.83
CA GLU A 374 -4.40 69.73 -24.03
C GLU A 374 -4.40 70.85 -22.98
N LYS A 375 -4.21 70.51 -21.70
CA LYS A 375 -4.29 71.45 -20.59
C LYS A 375 -3.38 71.02 -19.43
N VAL A 376 -2.82 72.01 -18.73
CA VAL A 376 -2.32 71.88 -17.36
C VAL A 376 -3.14 72.82 -16.49
N GLU A 377 -3.77 72.29 -15.43
CA GLU A 377 -4.61 73.07 -14.51
C GLU A 377 -3.96 73.18 -13.13
N ILE A 378 -3.74 74.40 -12.66
CA ILE A 378 -3.23 74.71 -11.32
C ILE A 378 -4.24 75.65 -10.66
N SER A 379 -4.92 75.19 -9.63
CA SER A 379 -5.98 75.93 -8.95
C SER A 379 -5.86 75.77 -7.44
N ALA A 380 -5.77 76.89 -6.74
CA ALA A 380 -5.71 76.99 -5.29
C ALA A 380 -6.09 78.43 -4.88
N ALA A 381 -6.47 78.63 -3.61
CA ALA A 381 -6.73 79.96 -3.08
C ALA A 381 -5.49 80.87 -3.14
N ASN A 382 -4.30 80.29 -2.97
CA ASN A 382 -3.02 80.99 -3.03
C ASN A 382 -2.03 80.20 -3.90
N ASN A 383 -1.73 80.71 -5.10
CA ASN A 383 -0.68 80.16 -5.96
C ASN A 383 0.57 81.03 -5.86
N HIS A 384 1.75 80.40 -5.70
CA HIS A 384 3.02 81.10 -5.60
C HIS A 384 4.05 80.50 -6.55
N ILE A 385 4.58 81.32 -7.45
CA ILE A 385 5.68 80.99 -8.35
C ILE A 385 6.81 81.99 -8.06
N ALA A 386 7.99 81.49 -7.75
CA ALA A 386 9.16 82.30 -7.40
C ALA A 386 10.36 82.00 -8.31
N GLY A 387 11.29 82.95 -8.37
CA GLY A 387 12.46 82.89 -9.26
C GLY A 387 12.17 83.38 -10.67
N THR A 388 13.15 83.25 -11.56
CA THR A 388 13.01 83.64 -12.97
C THR A 388 11.96 82.75 -13.66
N THR A 389 10.85 83.35 -14.06
CA THR A 389 9.73 82.67 -14.72
C THR A 389 9.63 83.14 -16.16
N LYS A 390 9.43 82.20 -17.09
CA LYS A 390 9.18 82.48 -18.51
C LYS A 390 7.85 81.84 -18.90
N LEU A 391 6.95 82.65 -19.44
CA LEU A 391 5.68 82.21 -20.01
C LEU A 391 5.77 82.44 -21.52
N ASP A 392 5.74 81.36 -22.29
CA ASP A 392 5.82 81.38 -23.76
C ASP A 392 4.51 80.82 -24.33
N GLY A 393 3.99 81.42 -25.41
CA GLY A 393 2.76 80.95 -26.08
C GLY A 393 1.76 82.06 -26.36
N GLY A 394 0.47 81.71 -26.35
CA GLY A 394 -0.66 82.62 -26.61
C GLY A 394 -0.95 83.61 -25.47
N ASP A 395 -2.21 84.03 -25.34
CA ASP A 395 -2.61 85.08 -24.41
C ASP A 395 -2.36 84.71 -22.94
N VAL A 396 -1.78 85.66 -22.19
CA VAL A 396 -1.61 85.57 -20.74
C VAL A 396 -2.55 86.58 -20.09
N PHE A 397 -3.50 86.09 -19.31
CA PHE A 397 -4.45 86.93 -18.56
C PHE A 397 -4.05 86.95 -17.09
N VAL A 398 -3.74 88.13 -16.57
CA VAL A 398 -3.48 88.39 -15.15
C VAL A 398 -4.54 89.38 -14.68
N ASN A 399 -5.34 88.97 -13.70
CA ASN A 399 -6.37 89.82 -13.10
C ASN A 399 -5.82 90.65 -11.94
#